data_AF-A0A1C4VI01-F1
#
_entry.id   AF-A0A1C4VI01-F1
#
_cell.length_a   1.000
_cell.length_b   1.000
_cell.length_c   1.000
_cell.angle_alpha   90.00
_cell.angle_beta   90.00
_cell.angle_gamma   90.00
#
_symmetry.space_group_name_H-M   'P 1'
#
loop_
_entity.id
_entity.type
_entity.pdbx_description
1 polymer ?
#
loop_
_entity_poly.entity_id
_entity_poly.type
_entity_poly.pdbx_seq_one_letter_code
_entity_poly.pdbx_strand_id
1 'polypeptide(L)'
;MLKGFKDFIMRGNVVDLAVGVVIGAAFTGVVTQLTKSFLEPLIKFFSGGNEFSGRWEISEKNYMDWAAFLNALITFLLTAAVLYFLVVFPMNKLAERRRRGEEPPPAAPSEEVKLLSEIRDALVAAGQSRPGEAVPGQYRGALDDVLGRRTEPPAPR
;
A
#
# COMPACT_ATOMS: atom_id res chain seq x y z
N MET A 1 4.09 -31.51 5.02
CA MET A 1 4.79 -30.31 5.52
C MET A 1 5.46 -29.52 4.39
N LEU A 2 6.50 -30.06 3.73
CA LEU A 2 7.23 -29.35 2.64
C LEU A 2 6.34 -28.91 1.45
N LYS A 3 5.36 -29.72 1.04
CA LYS A 3 4.40 -29.35 -0.02
C LYS A 3 3.50 -28.17 0.39
N GLY A 4 2.97 -28.18 1.60
CA GLY A 4 2.16 -27.08 2.15
C GLY A 4 2.96 -25.79 2.39
N PHE A 5 4.24 -25.91 2.74
CA PHE A 5 5.14 -24.74 2.83
C PHE A 5 5.43 -24.13 1.46
N LYS A 6 5.69 -24.97 0.44
CA LYS A 6 5.81 -24.51 -0.95
C LYS A 6 4.54 -23.81 -1.42
N ASP A 7 3.36 -24.39 -1.18
CA ASP A 7 2.07 -23.80 -1.58
C ASP A 7 1.75 -22.50 -0.81
N PHE A 8 2.30 -22.33 0.40
CA PHE A 8 2.21 -21.09 1.17
C PHE A 8 3.12 -19.99 0.61
N ILE A 9 4.38 -20.31 0.32
CA ILE A 9 5.34 -19.36 -0.26
C ILE A 9 4.95 -19.01 -1.71
N MET A 10 4.42 -19.95 -2.49
CA MET A 10 3.95 -19.69 -3.87
C MET A 10 2.74 -18.74 -3.94
N ARG A 11 2.15 -18.39 -2.80
CA ARG A 11 1.15 -17.33 -2.71
C ARG A 11 1.90 -16.00 -2.88
N GLY A 12 1.92 -15.46 -4.10
CA GLY A 12 2.79 -14.33 -4.51
C GLY A 12 2.85 -13.14 -3.55
N ASN A 13 1.74 -12.80 -2.88
CA ASN A 13 1.69 -11.76 -1.84
C ASN A 13 2.67 -11.98 -0.67
N VAL A 14 3.02 -13.23 -0.34
CA VAL A 14 3.95 -13.56 0.76
C VAL A 14 5.40 -13.36 0.32
N VAL A 15 5.73 -13.70 -0.93
CA VAL A 15 7.09 -13.52 -1.47
C VAL A 15 7.43 -12.04 -1.58
N ASP A 16 6.53 -11.25 -2.16
CA ASP A 16 6.75 -9.81 -2.37
C ASP A 16 6.91 -9.08 -1.02
N LEU A 17 6.08 -9.44 -0.04
CA LEU A 17 6.20 -8.92 1.33
C LEU A 17 7.53 -9.34 1.97
N ALA A 18 7.90 -10.62 1.87
CA ALA A 18 9.15 -11.12 2.44
C ALA A 18 10.38 -10.45 1.83
N VAL A 19 10.40 -10.28 0.50
CA VAL A 19 11.47 -9.60 -0.22
C VAL A 19 11.55 -8.14 0.22
N GLY A 20 10.42 -7.43 0.33
CA GLY A 20 10.38 -6.05 0.82
C GLY A 20 10.96 -5.89 2.23
N VAL A 21 10.63 -6.79 3.16
CA VAL A 21 11.15 -6.76 4.54
C VAL A 21 12.66 -7.03 4.57
N VAL A 22 13.14 -8.03 3.83
CA VAL A 22 14.57 -8.39 3.80
C VAL A 22 15.41 -7.26 3.19
N ILE A 23 14.96 -6.68 2.07
CA ILE A 23 15.66 -5.56 1.43
C ILE A 23 15.65 -4.33 2.35
N GLY A 24 14.52 -4.03 3.00
CA GLY A 24 14.43 -2.92 3.96
C GLY A 24 15.39 -3.07 5.14
N ALA A 25 15.51 -4.28 5.69
CA ALA A 25 16.47 -4.58 6.75
C ALA A 25 17.92 -4.42 6.29
N ALA A 26 18.27 -4.98 5.11
CA ALA A 26 19.61 -4.88 4.55
C ALA A 26 20.01 -3.43 4.27
N PHE A 27 19.11 -2.63 3.70
CA PHE A 27 19.36 -1.23 3.38
C PHE A 27 19.60 -0.38 4.64
N THR A 28 18.84 -0.61 5.70
CA THR A 28 19.06 0.04 7.00
C THR A 28 20.50 -0.19 7.50
N GLY A 29 21.03 -1.40 7.31
CA GLY A 29 22.43 -1.73 7.62
C GLY A 29 23.43 -0.90 6.82
N VAL A 30 23.22 -0.74 5.51
CA VAL A 30 24.07 0.08 4.64
C VAL A 30 24.10 1.54 5.10
N VAL A 31 22.94 2.13 5.39
CA VAL A 31 22.88 3.53 5.82
C VAL A 31 23.46 3.73 7.22
N THR A 32 23.21 2.78 8.13
CA THR A 32 23.86 2.79 9.45
C THR A 32 25.37 2.75 9.33
N GLN A 33 25.91 1.86 8.47
CA GLN A 33 27.34 1.75 8.25
C GLN A 33 27.93 3.00 7.58
N LEU A 34 27.21 3.61 6.64
CA LEU A 34 27.60 4.87 6.03
C LEU A 34 27.72 5.98 7.08
N THR A 35 26.71 6.11 7.94
CA THR A 35 26.73 7.10 9.03
C THR A 35 27.89 6.86 9.99
N LYS A 36 28.10 5.61 10.42
CA LYS A 36 29.22 5.24 11.30
C LYS A 36 30.58 5.47 10.67
N SER A 37 30.74 5.13 9.39
CA SER A 37 32.05 5.15 8.73
C SER A 37 32.46 6.54 8.24
N PHE A 38 31.50 7.40 7.91
CA PHE A 38 31.78 8.71 7.33
C PHE A 38 31.34 9.86 8.23
N LEU A 39 30.16 9.76 8.85
CA LEU A 39 29.61 10.88 9.59
C LEU A 39 30.13 10.96 11.03
N GLU A 40 30.21 9.84 11.75
CA GLU A 40 30.78 9.83 13.11
C GLU A 40 32.21 10.39 13.14
N PRO A 41 33.13 10.04 12.21
CA PRO A 41 34.45 10.66 12.14
C PRO A 41 34.41 12.15 11.82
N LEU A 42 33.51 12.60 10.94
CA LEU A 42 33.35 14.03 10.64
C LEU A 42 32.86 14.79 11.88
N ILE A 43 31.87 14.27 12.59
CA ILE A 43 31.36 14.86 13.82
C ILE A 43 32.47 14.86 14.88
N LYS A 44 33.23 13.77 15.04
CA LYS A 44 34.37 13.69 15.96
C LYS A 44 35.47 14.70 15.61
N PHE A 45 35.73 14.91 14.32
CA PHE A 45 36.69 15.90 13.85
C PHE A 45 36.25 17.32 14.20
N PHE A 46 34.99 17.69 13.93
CA PHE A 46 34.45 19.01 14.30
C PHE A 46 34.26 19.19 15.82
N SER A 47 34.07 18.10 16.56
CA SER A 47 33.99 18.08 18.03
C SER A 47 35.34 18.24 18.73
N GLY A 48 36.45 18.39 18.00
CA GLY A 48 37.78 18.56 18.58
C GLY A 48 38.43 17.27 19.08
N GLY A 49 38.06 16.11 18.53
CA GLY A 49 38.72 14.82 18.80
C GLY A 49 38.23 14.10 20.05
N ASN A 50 37.47 14.76 20.92
CA ASN A 50 36.72 14.07 21.96
C ASN A 50 35.55 13.32 21.30
N GLU A 51 35.38 12.04 21.65
CA GLU A 51 34.03 11.44 21.56
C GLU A 51 33.10 12.44 22.24
N PHE A 52 31.97 12.78 21.64
CA PHE A 52 30.92 13.50 22.35
C PHE A 52 30.64 12.68 23.62
N SER A 53 31.31 12.98 24.73
CA SER A 53 31.19 12.26 25.98
C SER A 53 30.22 13.06 26.82
N GLY A 54 29.01 13.17 26.29
CA GLY A 54 27.86 13.72 26.97
C GLY A 54 27.38 12.75 28.05
N ARG A 55 28.27 12.36 28.97
CA ARG A 55 27.95 11.48 30.08
C ARG A 55 27.70 12.32 31.31
N TRP A 56 26.45 12.37 31.75
CA TRP A 56 26.09 12.98 33.02
C TRP A 56 26.03 11.89 34.09
N GLU A 57 26.81 12.02 35.15
CA GLU A 57 26.74 11.10 36.29
C GLU A 57 25.53 11.46 37.16
N ILE A 58 24.57 10.54 37.27
CA ILE A 58 23.34 10.73 38.06
C ILE A 58 23.49 10.10 39.45
N SER A 59 24.39 9.11 39.61
CA SER A 59 24.74 8.46 40.88
C SER A 59 26.03 7.65 40.71
N GLU A 60 26.65 7.20 41.82
CA GLU A 60 27.86 6.35 41.77
C GLU A 60 27.66 5.19 40.77
N LYS A 61 28.43 5.23 39.67
CA LYS A 61 28.43 4.26 38.55
C LYS A 61 27.21 4.29 37.60
N ASN A 62 26.33 5.28 37.70
CA ASN A 62 25.23 5.49 36.75
C ASN A 62 25.49 6.72 35.88
N TYR A 63 25.81 6.47 34.61
CA TYR A 63 26.04 7.50 33.60
C TYR A 63 24.88 7.54 32.61
N MET A 64 24.32 8.73 32.39
CA MET A 64 23.39 9.00 31.30
C MET A 64 24.18 9.52 30.11
N ASP A 65 24.29 8.71 29.06
CA ASP A 65 24.99 9.08 27.83
C ASP A 65 24.02 9.74 26.82
N TRP A 66 23.84 11.05 26.96
CA TRP A 66 22.98 11.81 26.03
C TRP A 66 23.63 11.96 24.65
N ALA A 67 24.94 11.78 24.56
CA ALA A 67 25.65 11.85 23.29
C ALA A 67 25.38 10.62 22.42
N ALA A 68 25.30 9.43 23.01
CA ALA A 68 24.85 8.23 22.30
C ALA A 68 23.44 8.42 21.70
N PHE A 69 22.54 9.07 22.45
CA PHE A 69 21.22 9.42 21.95
C PHE A 69 21.26 10.43 20.80
N LEU A 70 22.06 11.50 20.92
CA LEU A 70 22.20 12.50 19.86
C LEU A 70 22.76 11.87 18.57
N ASN A 71 23.74 10.97 18.68
CA ASN A 71 24.29 10.24 17.55
C ASN A 71 23.24 9.34 16.89
N ALA A 72 22.45 8.60 17.69
CA ALA A 72 21.35 7.79 17.18
C ALA A 72 20.29 8.65 16.46
N LEU A 73 19.97 9.83 16.99
CA LEU A 73 19.04 10.78 16.38
C LEU A 73 19.56 11.31 15.04
N ILE A 74 20.82 11.71 14.97
CA ILE A 74 21.46 12.16 13.72
C ILE A 74 21.45 11.04 12.67
N THR A 75 21.81 9.82 13.08
CA THR A 75 21.78 8.63 12.21
C THR A 75 20.38 8.36 11.68
N PHE A 76 19.36 8.46 12.53
CA PHE A 76 17.97 8.29 12.15
C PHE A 76 17.52 9.33 11.11
N LEU A 77 17.81 10.62 11.36
CA LEU A 77 17.43 11.71 10.45
C LEU A 77 18.09 11.57 9.08
N LEU A 78 19.36 11.16 9.03
CA LEU A 78 20.04 10.90 7.76
C LEU A 78 19.50 9.68 7.05
N THR A 79 19.17 8.61 7.78
CA THR A 79 18.54 7.43 7.19
C THR A 79 17.20 7.80 6.55
N ALA A 80 16.39 8.59 7.26
CA ALA A 80 15.14 9.11 6.72
C ALA A 80 15.37 10.01 5.50
N ALA A 81 16.37 10.89 5.53
CA ALA A 81 16.71 11.78 4.42
C ALA A 81 17.13 11.00 3.16
N VAL A 82 18.01 10.01 3.30
CA VAL A 82 18.47 9.17 2.19
C VAL A 82 17.32 8.36 1.60
N LEU A 83 16.49 7.73 2.43
CA LEU A 83 15.29 7.01 1.98
C LEU A 83 14.31 7.95 1.26
N TYR A 84 14.11 9.15 1.79
CA TYR A 84 13.24 10.13 1.16
C TYR A 84 13.77 10.54 -0.22
N PHE A 85 15.04 10.91 -0.33
CA PHE A 85 15.60 11.38 -1.61
C PHE A 85 15.78 10.28 -2.66
N LEU A 86 16.15 9.06 -2.26
CA LEU A 86 16.39 7.96 -3.22
C LEU A 86 15.15 7.14 -3.56
N VAL A 87 14.16 7.06 -2.67
CA VAL A 87 12.98 6.20 -2.88
C VAL A 87 11.72 7.05 -3.00
N VAL A 88 11.40 7.84 -1.98
CA VAL A 88 10.12 8.55 -1.92
C VAL A 88 10.03 9.67 -2.97
N PHE A 89 11.09 10.45 -3.13
CA PHE A 89 11.16 11.55 -4.09
C PHE A 89 11.00 11.10 -5.54
N PRO A 90 11.76 10.10 -6.07
CA PRO A 90 11.55 9.63 -7.42
C PRO A 90 10.21 8.93 -7.59
N MET A 91 9.72 8.19 -6.60
CA MET A 91 8.39 7.59 -6.66
C MET A 91 7.28 8.65 -6.73
N ASN A 92 7.37 9.71 -5.92
CA ASN A 92 6.43 10.83 -5.95
C ASN A 92 6.50 11.58 -7.29
N LYS A 93 7.71 11.82 -7.81
CA LYS A 93 7.93 12.48 -9.11
C LYS A 93 7.39 11.65 -10.27
N LEU A 94 7.55 10.33 -10.23
CA LEU A 94 6.99 9.41 -11.22
C LEU A 94 5.46 9.37 -11.13
N ALA A 95 4.91 9.30 -9.92
CA ALA A 95 3.47 9.33 -9.69
C ALA A 95 2.85 10.65 -10.19
N GLU A 96 3.55 11.77 -10.04
CA GLU A 96 3.12 13.06 -10.57
C GLU A 96 3.13 13.09 -12.11
N ARG A 97 4.15 12.53 -12.76
CA ARG A 97 4.19 12.38 -14.24
C ARG A 97 3.06 11.48 -14.76
N ARG A 98 2.73 10.40 -14.06
CA ARG A 98 1.56 9.55 -14.36
C ARG A 98 0.26 10.31 -14.27
N ARG A 99 0.08 11.12 -13.22
CA ARG A 99 -1.13 11.94 -13.02
C ARG A 99 -1.27 13.05 -14.07
N ARG A 100 -0.15 13.55 -14.59
CA ARG A 100 -0.11 14.56 -15.67
C ARG A 100 -0.28 13.95 -17.08
N GLY A 101 -0.39 12.62 -17.21
CA GLY A 101 -0.66 11.94 -18.48
C GLY A 101 0.54 11.84 -19.43
N GLU A 102 1.76 12.08 -18.94
CA GLU A 102 3.00 12.11 -19.76
C GLU A 102 3.70 10.75 -19.89
N GLU A 103 3.17 9.69 -19.28
CA GLU A 103 3.69 8.33 -19.43
C GLU A 103 2.87 7.53 -20.44
N PRO A 104 3.51 6.77 -21.36
CA PRO A 104 2.80 5.80 -22.17
C PRO A 104 2.05 4.86 -21.23
N PRO A 105 0.80 4.48 -21.59
CA PRO A 105 -0.09 3.78 -20.69
C PRO A 105 0.60 2.57 -20.07
N PRO A 106 0.38 2.30 -18.76
CA PRO A 106 0.95 1.13 -18.12
C PRO A 106 0.61 -0.10 -18.95
N ALA A 107 1.49 -1.12 -18.91
CA ALA A 107 1.28 -2.41 -19.56
C ALA A 107 -0.20 -2.76 -19.53
N ALA A 108 -0.76 -2.99 -20.72
CA ALA A 108 -2.20 -2.96 -20.96
C ALA A 108 -2.97 -3.55 -19.78
N PRO A 109 -4.08 -2.90 -19.34
CA PRO A 109 -4.87 -3.41 -18.22
C PRO A 109 -5.04 -4.92 -18.39
N SER A 110 -4.80 -5.67 -17.31
CA SER A 110 -4.91 -7.12 -17.34
C SER A 110 -6.22 -7.51 -18.01
N GLU A 111 -6.25 -8.65 -18.71
CA GLU A 111 -7.45 -9.06 -19.45
C GLU A 111 -8.69 -9.03 -18.55
N GLU A 112 -8.54 -9.34 -17.26
CA GLU A 112 -9.55 -9.15 -16.23
C GLU A 112 -10.04 -7.71 -16.09
N VAL A 113 -9.16 -6.71 -16.02
CA VAL A 113 -9.54 -5.31 -15.93
C VAL A 113 -10.23 -4.84 -17.22
N LYS A 114 -9.82 -5.36 -18.38
CA LYS A 114 -10.52 -5.11 -19.66
C LYS A 114 -11.91 -5.71 -19.65
N LEU A 115 -12.04 -6.99 -19.31
CA LEU A 115 -13.32 -7.69 -19.19
C LEU A 115 -14.25 -7.00 -18.19
N LEU A 116 -13.74 -6.58 -17.03
CA LEU A 116 -14.53 -5.84 -16.05
C LEU A 116 -14.96 -4.46 -16.55
N SER A 117 -14.14 -3.81 -17.38
CA SER A 117 -14.50 -2.54 -18.03
C SER A 117 -15.60 -2.76 -19.08
N GLU A 118 -15.47 -3.81 -19.90
CA GLU A 118 -16.48 -4.20 -20.89
C GLU A 118 -17.80 -4.60 -20.23
N ILE A 119 -17.77 -5.36 -19.13
CA ILE A 119 -18.96 -5.73 -18.34
C ILE A 119 -19.60 -4.48 -17.73
N ARG A 120 -18.82 -3.57 -17.13
CA ARG A 120 -19.34 -2.29 -16.62
C ARG A 120 -20.04 -1.51 -17.74
N ASP A 121 -19.39 -1.39 -18.89
CA ASP A 121 -19.91 -0.61 -20.01
C ASP A 121 -21.18 -1.27 -20.58
N ALA A 122 -21.22 -2.60 -20.67
CA ALA A 122 -22.41 -3.35 -21.03
C ALA A 122 -23.56 -3.18 -20.03
N LEU A 123 -23.28 -3.15 -18.72
CA LEU A 123 -24.28 -2.92 -17.67
C LEU A 123 -24.80 -1.48 -17.64
N VAL A 124 -23.92 -0.50 -17.85
CA VAL A 124 -24.31 0.92 -17.96
C VAL A 124 -25.18 1.14 -19.21
N ALA A 125 -24.80 0.54 -20.35
CA ALA A 125 -25.59 0.57 -21.58
C ALA A 125 -26.95 -0.13 -21.40
N ALA A 126 -26.99 -1.28 -20.71
CA ALA A 126 -28.22 -1.99 -20.39
C ALA A 126 -29.12 -1.21 -19.40
N GLY A 127 -28.51 -0.52 -18.43
CA GLY A 127 -29.20 0.37 -17.49
C GLY A 127 -29.77 1.63 -18.14
N GLN A 128 -29.06 2.19 -19.13
CA GLN A 128 -29.52 3.33 -19.93
C GLN A 128 -30.60 2.94 -20.96
N SER A 129 -30.66 1.67 -21.35
CA SER A 129 -31.70 1.12 -22.24
C SER A 129 -33.04 0.88 -21.55
N ARG A 130 -33.17 1.16 -20.24
CA ARG A 130 -34.44 1.17 -19.51
C ARG A 130 -34.84 2.57 -19.03
N PRO A 131 -35.02 3.58 -19.90
CA PRO A 131 -35.78 4.76 -19.52
C PRO A 131 -37.27 4.46 -19.73
N GLY A 132 -37.98 4.05 -18.67
CA GLY A 132 -39.43 4.25 -18.64
C GLY A 132 -40.38 3.15 -18.16
N GLU A 133 -39.95 1.95 -17.74
CA GLU A 133 -40.88 0.98 -17.13
C GLU A 133 -40.80 0.97 -15.60
N ALA A 134 -41.19 2.09 -14.99
CA ALA A 134 -41.91 2.00 -13.73
C ALA A 134 -43.34 1.54 -14.06
N VAL A 135 -43.56 0.22 -14.15
CA VAL A 135 -44.92 -0.35 -14.17
C VAL A 135 -45.23 -0.84 -12.75
N PRO A 136 -45.89 -0.03 -11.91
CA PRO A 136 -46.39 -0.49 -10.62
C PRO A 136 -47.61 -1.39 -10.89
N GLY A 137 -47.37 -2.68 -11.11
CA GLY A 137 -48.46 -3.63 -11.31
C GLY A 137 -48.02 -5.04 -11.71
N GLN A 138 -46.88 -5.19 -12.38
CA GLN A 138 -46.52 -6.48 -12.98
C GLN A 138 -45.96 -7.50 -11.98
N TYR A 139 -45.38 -7.04 -10.87
CA TYR A 139 -44.91 -7.92 -9.80
C TYR A 139 -46.05 -8.62 -9.07
N ARG A 140 -47.27 -8.07 -9.11
CA ARG A 140 -48.43 -8.66 -8.42
C ARG A 140 -48.98 -9.87 -9.18
N GLY A 141 -48.99 -9.82 -10.52
CA GLY A 141 -49.43 -10.94 -11.35
C GLY A 141 -48.53 -12.16 -11.25
N ALA A 142 -47.21 -11.97 -11.25
CA ALA A 142 -46.26 -13.08 -11.14
C ALA A 142 -46.30 -13.76 -9.75
N LEU A 143 -46.58 -13.00 -8.69
CA LEU A 143 -46.77 -13.55 -7.34
C LEU A 143 -48.10 -14.31 -7.21
N ASP A 144 -49.19 -13.80 -7.81
CA ASP A 144 -50.50 -14.46 -7.79
C ASP A 144 -50.52 -15.76 -8.62
N ASP A 145 -49.73 -15.84 -9.70
CA ASP A 145 -49.53 -17.06 -10.50
C ASP A 145 -48.74 -18.14 -9.74
N VAL A 146 -47.70 -17.75 -9.00
CA VAL A 146 -46.94 -18.69 -8.14
C VAL A 146 -47.77 -19.14 -6.93
N LEU A 147 -48.66 -18.27 -6.42
CA LEU A 147 -49.57 -18.58 -5.31
C LEU A 147 -50.86 -19.28 -5.76
N GLY A 148 -51.03 -19.57 -7.05
CA GLY A 148 -52.13 -20.35 -7.60
C GLY A 148 -53.52 -19.73 -7.44
N ARG A 149 -53.62 -18.42 -7.18
CA ARG A 149 -54.91 -17.76 -6.96
C ARG A 149 -55.50 -17.30 -8.30
N ARG A 150 -56.06 -18.23 -9.07
CA ARG A 150 -56.94 -17.86 -10.19
C ARG A 150 -58.24 -17.27 -9.61
N THR A 151 -58.45 -15.98 -9.79
CA THR A 151 -59.80 -15.41 -9.67
C THR A 151 -60.61 -15.88 -10.89
N GLU A 152 -61.58 -16.77 -10.68
CA GLU A 152 -62.54 -17.17 -11.71
C GLU A 152 -63.24 -15.93 -12.31
N PRO A 153 -63.49 -15.88 -13.63
CA PRO A 153 -64.30 -14.82 -14.21
C PRO A 153 -65.77 -14.99 -13.76
N PRO A 154 -66.47 -13.90 -13.43
CA PRO A 154 -67.86 -14.00 -12.98
C PRO A 154 -68.74 -14.57 -14.10
N ALA A 155 -69.55 -15.57 -13.75
CA ALA A 155 -70.47 -16.22 -14.67
C ALA A 155 -71.43 -15.19 -15.32
N PRO A 156 -71.68 -15.28 -16.64
CA PRO A 156 -72.69 -14.45 -17.28
C PRO A 156 -74.07 -14.86 -16.76
N ARG A 157 -74.84 -13.87 -16.29
CA ARG A 157 -76.28 -14.01 -16.05
C ARG A 157 -77.04 -13.95 -17.37
#